data_AF-A0A6M5Z490-F1
#
_entry.id   AF-A0A6M5Z490-F1
#
_cell.length_a   1.000
_cell.length_b   1.000
_cell.length_c   1.000
_cell.angle_alpha   90.00
_cell.angle_beta   90.00
_cell.angle_gamma   90.00
#
_symmetry.space_group_name_H-M   'P 1'
#
loop_
_entity.id
_entity.type
_entity.pdbx_description
1 polymer ?
#
loop_
_entity_poly.entity_id
_entity_poly.type
_entity_poly.pdbx_seq_one_letter_code
_entity_poly.pdbx_strand_id
1 'polypeptide(L)'
;MAVEIASLLRLFEPRASDPESAAQVAALAADSTKWPNAHRLFDEVRRRWLATTDPLRQGQYVFEELCLKTLYNETAAIDPFDSDSPYYVVPCAIGRARQVGVPVQRVLDIVAPGS
;
A
#
# COMPACT_ATOMS: atom_id res chain seq x y z
N MET A 1 -5.26 10.84 -3.42
CA MET A 1 -4.59 9.71 -2.73
C MET A 1 -4.81 8.36 -3.40
N ALA A 2 -6.03 7.99 -3.80
CA ALA A 2 -6.29 6.68 -4.40
C ALA A 2 -5.54 6.43 -5.73
N VAL A 3 -5.49 7.43 -6.62
CA VAL A 3 -4.76 7.34 -7.90
C VAL A 3 -3.26 7.16 -7.66
N GLU A 4 -2.73 7.88 -6.68
CA GLU A 4 -1.33 7.81 -6.25
C GLU A 4 -1.03 6.43 -5.66
N ILE A 5 -1.89 5.90 -4.77
CA ILE A 5 -1.77 4.54 -4.21
C ILE A 5 -1.71 3.48 -5.32
N ALA A 6 -2.64 3.52 -6.27
CA ALA A 6 -2.65 2.57 -7.38
C ALA A 6 -1.38 2.67 -8.26
N SER A 7 -0.81 3.87 -8.38
CA SER A 7 0.43 4.10 -9.13
C SER A 7 1.67 3.63 -8.36
N LEU A 8 1.70 3.83 -7.04
CA LEU A 8 2.77 3.33 -6.16
C LEU A 8 2.77 1.80 -6.09
N LEU A 9 1.60 1.16 -6.00
CA LEU A 9 1.48 -0.30 -6.02
C LEU A 9 2.04 -0.88 -7.33
N ARG A 10 1.68 -0.28 -8.48
CA ARG A 10 2.25 -0.65 -9.79
C ARG A 10 3.76 -0.41 -9.88
N LEU A 11 4.28 0.65 -9.26
CA LEU A 11 5.71 0.92 -9.21
C LEU A 11 6.49 -0.20 -8.49
N PHE A 12 5.93 -0.76 -7.41
CA PHE A 12 6.60 -1.77 -6.58
C PHE A 12 6.32 -3.22 -7.01
N GLU A 13 5.28 -3.48 -7.80
CA GLU A 13 4.88 -4.82 -8.24
C GLU A 13 6.04 -5.66 -8.81
N PRO A 14 6.91 -5.15 -9.71
CA PRO A 14 8.01 -5.96 -10.25
C PRO A 14 9.08 -6.37 -9.24
N ARG A 15 9.03 -5.83 -8.02
CA ARG A 15 9.99 -6.05 -6.93
C ARG A 15 9.29 -6.54 -5.65
N ALA A 16 8.10 -7.09 -5.78
CA ALA A 16 7.36 -7.62 -4.64
C ALA A 16 8.08 -8.84 -4.03
N SER A 17 8.30 -8.81 -2.72
CA SER A 17 8.77 -9.93 -1.92
C SER A 17 7.67 -10.95 -1.62
N ASP A 18 6.40 -10.51 -1.72
CA ASP A 18 5.20 -11.35 -1.79
C ASP A 18 4.37 -10.91 -3.01
N PRO A 19 4.59 -11.49 -4.20
CA PRO A 19 3.86 -11.11 -5.40
C PRO A 19 2.35 -11.36 -5.32
N GLU A 20 1.91 -12.33 -4.52
CA GLU A 20 0.49 -12.64 -4.37
C GLU A 20 -0.22 -11.50 -3.63
N SER A 21 0.31 -11.09 -2.48
CA SER A 21 -0.23 -9.96 -1.72
C SER A 21 -0.22 -8.67 -2.55
N ALA A 22 0.89 -8.40 -3.24
CA ALA A 22 1.02 -7.21 -4.08
C ALA A 22 -0.04 -7.16 -5.20
N ALA A 23 -0.27 -8.29 -5.89
CA ALA A 23 -1.28 -8.37 -6.94
C ALA A 23 -2.70 -8.18 -6.40
N GLN A 24 -3.03 -8.77 -5.25
CA GLN A 24 -4.34 -8.61 -4.61
C GLN A 24 -4.61 -7.16 -4.20
N VAL A 25 -3.64 -6.50 -3.57
CA VAL A 25 -3.78 -5.10 -3.14
C VAL A 25 -3.84 -4.16 -4.34
N ALA A 26 -3.03 -4.37 -5.38
CA ALA A 26 -3.09 -3.60 -6.62
C ALA A 26 -4.45 -3.75 -7.33
N ALA A 27 -4.97 -4.97 -7.41
CA ALA A 27 -6.28 -5.24 -8.02
C ALA A 27 -7.44 -4.60 -7.25
N LEU A 28 -7.34 -4.51 -5.91
CA LEU A 28 -8.31 -3.79 -5.08
C LEU A 28 -8.19 -2.28 -5.29
N ALA A 29 -6.98 -1.73 -5.29
CA ALA A 29 -6.74 -0.30 -5.46
C ALA A 29 -7.24 0.23 -6.82
N ALA A 30 -7.16 -0.60 -7.86
CA ALA A 30 -7.62 -0.25 -9.21
C ALA A 30 -9.15 -0.16 -9.37
N ASP A 31 -9.93 -0.66 -8.41
CA ASP A 31 -11.39 -0.75 -8.52
C ASP A 31 -12.06 -0.28 -7.22
N SER A 32 -12.57 0.96 -7.25
CA SER A 32 -13.24 1.58 -6.10
C SER A 32 -14.46 0.81 -5.59
N THR A 33 -15.11 0.01 -6.45
CA THR A 33 -16.23 -0.85 -6.03
C THR A 33 -15.79 -1.96 -5.08
N LYS A 34 -14.49 -2.27 -5.04
CA LYS A 34 -13.90 -3.29 -4.16
C LYS A 34 -13.35 -2.73 -2.86
N TRP A 35 -13.24 -1.41 -2.70
CA TRP A 35 -12.67 -0.80 -1.48
C TRP A 35 -13.40 -1.17 -0.18
N PRO A 36 -14.73 -1.41 -0.16
CA PRO A 36 -15.39 -1.95 1.04
C PRO A 36 -14.83 -3.31 1.52
N ASN A 37 -14.15 -4.07 0.63
CA ASN A 37 -13.51 -5.34 0.97
C ASN A 37 -12.06 -5.17 1.50
N ALA A 38 -11.53 -3.94 1.55
CA ALA A 38 -10.15 -3.68 1.96
C ALA A 38 -9.86 -4.16 3.38
N HIS A 39 -10.84 -4.13 4.29
CA HIS A 39 -10.70 -4.66 5.64
C HIS A 39 -10.33 -6.15 5.67
N ARG A 40 -10.96 -6.97 4.82
CA ARG A 40 -10.65 -8.41 4.72
C ARG A 40 -9.21 -8.64 4.26
N LEU A 41 -8.78 -7.87 3.26
CA LEU A 41 -7.42 -7.97 2.72
C LEU A 41 -6.39 -7.41 3.72
N PHE A 42 -6.75 -6.39 4.49
CA PHE A 42 -5.94 -5.87 5.60
C PHE A 42 -5.67 -6.96 6.63
N ASP A 43 -6.68 -7.71 7.05
CA ASP A 43 -6.52 -8.82 8.01
C ASP A 43 -5.59 -9.91 7.47
N GLU A 44 -5.64 -10.18 6.17
CA GLU A 44 -4.74 -11.14 5.51
C GLU A 44 -3.30 -10.65 5.49
N VAL A 45 -3.06 -9.42 5.05
CA VAL A 45 -1.73 -8.78 5.05
C VAL A 45 -1.16 -8.76 6.48
N ARG A 46 -1.97 -8.38 7.48
CA ARG A 46 -1.57 -8.34 8.89
C ARG A 46 -1.13 -9.70 9.40
N ARG A 47 -1.87 -10.77 9.07
CA ARG A 47 -1.48 -12.15 9.42
C ARG A 47 -0.15 -12.54 8.78
N ARG A 48 0.04 -12.24 7.49
CA ARG A 48 1.31 -12.53 6.78
C ARG A 48 2.48 -11.75 7.39
N TRP A 49 2.25 -10.50 7.80
CA TRP A 49 3.26 -9.68 8.47
C TRP A 49 3.67 -10.30 9.81
N LEU A 50 2.72 -10.63 10.68
CA LEU A 50 3.02 -11.22 11.99
C LEU A 50 3.73 -12.58 11.90
N ALA A 51 3.60 -13.28 10.76
CA ALA A 51 4.23 -14.57 10.52
C ALA A 51 5.65 -14.48 9.91
N THR A 52 6.18 -13.29 9.60
CA THR A 52 7.48 -13.14 8.95
C THR A 52 8.47 -12.26 9.72
N THR A 53 9.74 -12.65 9.67
CA THR A 53 10.88 -11.87 10.15
C THR A 53 11.71 -11.27 9.01
N ASP A 54 11.32 -11.50 7.75
CA ASP A 54 12.02 -10.97 6.57
C ASP A 54 11.76 -9.45 6.43
N PRO A 55 12.80 -8.59 6.56
CA PRO A 55 12.64 -7.15 6.48
C PRO A 55 12.04 -6.64 5.17
N LEU A 56 12.27 -7.33 4.05
CA LEU A 56 11.71 -6.93 2.75
C LEU A 56 10.19 -7.17 2.72
N ARG A 57 9.75 -8.31 3.25
CA ARG A 57 8.33 -8.62 3.40
C ARG A 57 7.65 -7.71 4.42
N GLN A 58 8.29 -7.44 5.55
CA GLN A 58 7.75 -6.50 6.53
C GLN A 58 7.56 -5.10 5.92
N GLY A 59 8.55 -4.61 5.16
CA GLY A 59 8.42 -3.33 4.45
C GLY A 59 7.31 -3.33 3.39
N GLN A 60 7.03 -4.48 2.77
CA GLN A 60 5.87 -4.64 1.87
C GLN A 60 4.56 -4.50 2.61
N TYR A 61 4.37 -5.29 3.65
CA TYR A 61 3.09 -5.39 4.34
C TYR A 61 2.74 -4.10 5.07
N VAL A 62 3.72 -3.38 5.65
CA VAL A 62 3.49 -2.06 6.23
C VAL A 62 2.94 -1.08 5.19
N PHE A 63 3.54 -1.05 3.99
CA PHE A 63 3.08 -0.18 2.91
C PHE A 63 1.67 -0.57 2.42
N GLU A 64 1.43 -1.87 2.24
CA GLU A 64 0.14 -2.41 1.81
C GLU A 64 -0.98 -2.15 2.83
N GLU A 65 -0.73 -2.35 4.12
CA GLU A 65 -1.70 -2.04 5.18
C GLU A 65 -2.14 -0.58 5.13
N LEU A 66 -1.19 0.36 5.01
CA LEU A 66 -1.50 1.79 4.94
C LEU A 66 -2.32 2.14 3.69
N CYS A 67 -2.03 1.49 2.55
CA CYS A 67 -2.84 1.64 1.36
C CYS A 67 -4.27 1.14 1.58
N LEU A 68 -4.44 -0.05 2.18
CA LEU A 68 -5.75 -0.64 2.44
C LEU A 68 -6.58 0.18 3.42
N LYS A 69 -5.96 0.63 4.52
CA LYS A 69 -6.60 1.53 5.49
C LYS A 69 -7.08 2.82 4.82
N THR A 70 -6.20 3.44 4.03
CA THR A 70 -6.52 4.69 3.32
C THR A 70 -7.69 4.49 2.37
N LEU A 71 -7.65 3.47 1.49
CA LEU A 71 -8.71 3.21 0.52
C LEU A 71 -10.05 2.83 1.17
N TYR A 72 -10.01 2.08 2.27
CA TYR A 72 -11.22 1.74 3.03
C TYR A 72 -11.90 2.99 3.61
N ASN A 73 -11.09 3.91 4.15
CA ASN A 73 -11.59 5.14 4.79
C ASN A 73 -12.18 6.14 3.78
N GLU A 74 -11.86 6.03 2.49
CA GLU A 74 -12.52 6.79 1.42
C GLU A 74 -13.95 6.29 1.13
N THR A 75 -14.35 5.16 1.73
CA THR A 75 -15.73 4.66 1.65
C THR A 75 -16.60 5.22 2.79
N ALA A 76 -17.92 5.11 2.67
CA ALA A 76 -18.84 5.39 3.78
C ALA A 76 -18.84 4.25 4.83
N ALA A 77 -17.66 3.90 5.34
CA ALA A 77 -17.46 2.81 6.27
C ALA A 77 -18.10 3.09 7.63
N ILE A 78 -18.67 2.05 8.25
CA ILE A 78 -19.28 2.12 9.59
C ILE A 78 -18.19 2.16 10.68
N ASP A 79 -17.05 1.54 10.43
CA ASP A 79 -15.93 1.43 11.38
C ASP A 79 -14.60 1.73 10.65
N PRO A 80 -14.27 3.01 10.41
CA PRO A 80 -13.08 3.39 9.67
C PRO A 80 -11.80 3.08 10.46
N PHE A 81 -10.72 2.79 9.74
CA PHE A 81 -9.38 2.73 10.30
C PHE A 81 -8.89 4.11 10.76
N ASP A 82 -7.70 4.15 11.37
CA ASP A 82 -7.05 5.39 11.81
C ASP A 82 -7.01 6.45 10.69
N SER A 83 -7.55 7.63 10.98
CA SER A 83 -7.70 8.73 10.00
C SER A 83 -6.38 9.33 9.55
N ASP A 84 -5.28 9.02 10.24
CA ASP A 84 -3.93 9.47 9.91
C ASP A 84 -3.20 8.55 8.92
N SER A 85 -3.76 7.38 8.60
CA SER A 85 -3.20 6.41 7.65
C SER A 85 -2.71 7.03 6.32
N PRO A 86 -3.43 7.99 5.68
CA PRO A 86 -2.98 8.60 4.44
C PRO A 86 -1.64 9.34 4.55
N TYR A 87 -1.33 9.92 5.71
CA TYR A 87 -0.08 10.66 5.95
C TYR A 87 1.15 9.75 5.95
N TYR A 88 0.98 8.46 6.24
CA TYR A 88 2.08 7.50 6.32
C TYR A 88 2.35 6.75 5.00
N VAL A 89 1.41 6.78 4.04
CA VAL A 89 1.57 6.11 2.74
C VAL A 89 2.86 6.54 2.05
N VAL A 90 3.13 7.86 1.97
CA VAL A 90 4.30 8.39 1.26
C VAL A 90 5.62 8.08 1.98
N PRO A 91 5.80 8.36 3.29
CA PRO A 91 7.00 7.94 4.02
C PRO A 91 7.31 6.44 3.90
N CYS A 92 6.29 5.58 3.99
CA CYS A 92 6.46 4.14 3.84
C CYS A 92 6.80 3.72 2.41
N ALA A 93 6.23 4.37 1.39
CA ALA A 93 6.62 4.16 0.00
C ALA A 93 8.09 4.54 -0.25
N ILE A 94 8.57 5.65 0.33
CA ILE A 94 9.98 6.05 0.26
C ILE A 94 10.88 5.01 0.95
N GLY A 95 10.48 4.53 2.13
CA GLY A 95 11.19 3.46 2.84
C GLY A 95 11.30 2.20 2.01
N ARG A 96 10.18 1.74 1.42
CA ARG A 96 10.14 0.59 0.53
C ARG A 96 11.00 0.78 -0.71
N ALA A 97 10.95 1.96 -1.34
CA ALA A 97 11.76 2.26 -2.53
C ALA A 97 13.26 2.08 -2.24
N ARG A 98 13.74 2.56 -1.09
CA ARG A 98 15.12 2.35 -0.64
C ARG A 98 15.45 0.87 -0.42
N GLN A 99 14.54 0.11 0.18
CA GLN A 99 14.74 -1.33 0.43
C GLN A 99 14.88 -2.14 -0.86
N VAL A 100 14.12 -1.79 -1.91
CA VAL A 100 14.06 -2.57 -3.16
C VAL A 100 14.85 -1.93 -4.33
N GLY A 101 15.63 -0.88 -4.06
CA GLY A 101 16.45 -0.21 -5.06
C GLY A 101 15.66 0.55 -6.14
N VAL A 102 14.46 1.03 -5.82
CA VAL A 102 13.72 1.97 -6.67
C VAL A 102 14.18 3.40 -6.35
N PRO A 103 14.50 4.23 -7.36
CA PRO A 103 14.87 5.61 -7.11
C PRO A 103 13.73 6.36 -6.40
N VAL A 104 14.04 7.05 -5.30
CA VAL A 104 13.05 7.82 -4.53
C VAL A 104 12.32 8.84 -5.40
N GLN A 105 13.01 9.42 -6.40
CA GLN A 105 12.40 10.33 -7.36
C GLN A 105 11.16 9.72 -8.04
N ARG A 106 11.15 8.42 -8.35
CA ARG A 106 9.99 7.75 -8.96
C ARG A 106 8.76 7.73 -8.04
N VAL A 107 8.97 7.71 -6.73
CA VAL A 107 7.90 7.86 -5.73
C VAL A 107 7.41 9.31 -5.72
N LEU A 108 8.33 10.28 -5.73
CA LEU A 108 8.00 11.70 -5.74
C LEU A 108 7.23 12.12 -6.99
N ASP A 109 7.64 11.64 -8.16
CA ASP A 109 6.96 11.89 -9.44
C ASP A 109 5.47 11.47 -9.41
N ILE A 110 5.12 10.47 -8.59
CA ILE A 110 3.73 9.98 -8.45
C ILE A 110 2.92 10.87 -7.51
N VAL A 111 3.51 11.33 -6.41
CA VAL A 111 2.77 12.00 -5.31
C VAL A 111 2.85 13.53 -5.37
N ALA A 112 3.82 14.06 -6.12
CA ALA A 112 4.05 15.48 -6.33
C ALA A 112 4.59 15.72 -7.76
N PRO A 113 3.77 15.51 -8.80
CA PRO A 113 4.23 15.66 -10.18
C PRO A 113 4.71 17.10 -10.45
N GLY A 114 5.96 17.25 -10.88
CA GLY A 114 6.59 18.54 -11.23
C GLY A 114 7.41 19.20 -10.12
N SER A 115 7.64 18.51 -8.99
CA SER A 115 8.59 18.93 -7.94
C SER A 115 10.04 18.57 -8.25
#